data_AF-A0A1B7W2S8-F1
#
_entry.id   AF-A0A1B7W2S8-F1
#
_cell.length_a   1.000
_cell.length_b   1.000
_cell.length_c   1.000
_cell.angle_alpha   90.00
_cell.angle_beta   90.00
_cell.angle_gamma   90.00
#
_symmetry.space_group_name_H-M   'P 1'
#
loop_
_entity.id
_entity.type
_entity.pdbx_description
1 polymer ?
#
loop_
_entity_poly.entity_id
_entity_poly.type
_entity_poly.pdbx_seq_one_letter_code
_entity_poly.pdbx_strand_id
1 'polypeptide(L)'
;ILNDSINEANETFTLNLASPINASLGTAKTATTTITDTLSASVTTTLPSGVENLTLTGTAAINGTGNANNNVFQGNSANNTLTGLDGNDTYRFLANTALGTDTITETTTG
;
A
#
# COMPACT_ATOMS: atom_id res chain seq x y z
N ILE A 1 -17.56 -4.27 5.20
CA ILE A 1 -16.33 -3.48 5.13
C ILE A 1 -16.21 -3.10 3.67
N LEU A 2 -16.54 -1.86 3.36
CA LEU A 2 -16.41 -1.33 2.02
C LEU A 2 -15.37 -0.23 2.17
N ASN A 3 -14.26 -0.38 1.46
CA ASN A 3 -13.42 0.76 1.14
C ASN A 3 -14.11 1.42 -0.05
N ASP A 4 -15.04 2.33 0.25
CA ASP A 4 -15.89 2.97 -0.75
C ASP A 4 -15.50 4.42 -1.01
N SER A 5 -14.61 4.98 -0.18
CA SER A 5 -14.13 6.34 -0.27
C SER A 5 -12.61 6.35 -0.26
N ILE A 6 -11.99 7.12 -1.17
CA ILE A 6 -10.53 7.13 -1.36
C ILE A 6 -9.73 7.72 -0.19
N ASN A 7 -10.40 8.23 0.84
CA ASN A 7 -9.80 8.87 1.99
C ASN A 7 -10.78 8.75 3.16
N GLU A 8 -10.80 7.55 3.73
CA GLU A 8 -11.59 7.24 4.91
C GLU A 8 -10.76 6.56 5.99
N ALA A 9 -11.40 6.21 7.10
CA ALA A 9 -10.70 5.53 8.17
C ALA A 9 -10.52 4.04 7.81
N ASN A 10 -9.28 3.57 7.83
CA ASN A 10 -8.95 2.15 7.67
C ASN A 10 -9.86 1.22 8.50
N GLU A 11 -10.45 0.23 7.86
CA GLU A 11 -11.25 -0.77 8.55
C GLU A 11 -10.48 -2.05 8.84
N THR A 12 -11.07 -2.90 9.68
CA THR A 12 -10.51 -4.21 10.02
C THR A 12 -11.50 -5.32 9.74
N PHE A 13 -11.02 -6.36 9.05
CA PHE A 13 -11.70 -7.65 8.97
C PHE A 13 -11.04 -8.61 9.94
N THR A 14 -11.82 -9.15 10.88
CA THR A 14 -11.32 -10.12 11.85
C THR A 14 -12.08 -11.44 11.71
N LEU A 15 -11.33 -12.51 11.43
CA LEU A 15 -11.81 -13.89 11.50
C LEU A 15 -11.44 -14.45 12.88
N ASN A 16 -12.44 -14.88 13.65
CA ASN A 16 -12.23 -15.56 14.92
C ASN A 16 -12.73 -17.00 14.85
N LEU A 17 -11.84 -17.96 15.10
CA LEU A 17 -12.15 -19.39 15.15
C LEU A 17 -12.43 -19.79 16.60
N ALA A 18 -13.61 -20.34 16.85
CA ALA A 18 -14.04 -20.78 18.17
C ALA A 18 -14.77 -22.12 18.13
N SER A 19 -14.78 -22.82 19.26
CA SER A 19 -15.57 -24.04 19.51
C SER A 19 -15.43 -25.14 18.43
N PRO A 20 -14.21 -25.67 18.19
CA PRO A 20 -14.04 -26.78 17.24
C PRO A 20 -14.77 -28.04 17.75
N ILE A 21 -15.38 -28.80 16.83
CA ILE A 21 -15.91 -30.14 17.11
C ILE A 21 -14.95 -31.16 16.49
N ASN A 22 -14.46 -32.11 17.28
CA ASN A 22 -13.51 -33.16 16.87
C ASN A 22 -12.18 -32.63 16.27
N ALA A 23 -11.79 -31.41 16.62
CA ALA A 23 -10.52 -30.82 16.23
C ALA A 23 -9.95 -29.97 17.37
N SER A 24 -8.64 -29.71 17.33
CA SER A 24 -7.97 -28.74 18.21
C SER A 24 -7.58 -27.54 17.38
N LEU A 25 -7.94 -26.34 17.84
CA LEU A 25 -7.40 -25.10 17.27
C LEU A 25 -5.99 -24.87 17.82
N GLY A 26 -5.06 -24.51 16.95
CA GLY A 26 -3.72 -24.06 17.34
C GLY A 26 -3.73 -22.74 18.11
N THR A 27 -2.54 -22.15 18.28
CA THR A 27 -2.37 -20.85 18.97
C THR A 27 -2.97 -19.69 18.18
N ALA A 28 -2.88 -19.71 16.85
CA ALA A 28 -3.53 -18.72 15.99
C ALA A 28 -5.02 -19.04 15.84
N LYS A 29 -5.86 -18.31 16.57
CA LYS A 29 -7.33 -18.42 16.53
C LYS A 29 -8.02 -17.19 15.94
N THR A 30 -7.26 -16.12 15.78
CA THR A 30 -7.74 -14.86 15.22
C THR A 30 -6.81 -14.45 14.09
N ALA A 31 -7.40 -14.06 12.96
CA ALA A 31 -6.69 -13.40 11.87
C ALA A 31 -7.37 -12.06 11.63
N THR A 32 -6.58 -10.97 11.70
CA THR A 32 -7.05 -9.62 11.41
C THR A 32 -6.30 -9.10 10.19
N THR A 33 -7.03 -8.54 9.24
CA THR A 33 -6.47 -7.74 8.16
C THR A 33 -7.03 -6.34 8.24
N THR A 34 -6.17 -5.35 8.05
CA THR A 34 -6.59 -3.96 7.83
C THR A 34 -6.89 -3.79 6.35
N ILE A 35 -7.93 -3.03 6.06
CA ILE A 35 -8.33 -2.62 4.72
C ILE A 35 -7.97 -1.13 4.62
N THR A 36 -7.24 -0.80 3.56
CA THR A 36 -6.57 0.51 3.37
C THR A 36 -6.86 1.08 2.00
N ASP A 37 -6.67 2.40 1.83
CA ASP A 37 -7.05 3.12 0.62
C ASP A 37 -6.00 3.05 -0.48
N THR A 38 -6.44 2.82 -1.72
CA THR A 38 -5.55 2.71 -2.89
C THR A 38 -5.90 3.72 -3.96
N LEU A 39 -4.98 4.67 -4.20
CA LEU A 39 -5.06 5.57 -5.33
C LEU A 39 -4.28 5.00 -6.53
N SER A 40 -4.99 4.75 -7.62
CA SER A 40 -4.38 4.43 -8.91
C SER A 40 -4.24 5.71 -9.74
N ALA A 41 -3.01 6.05 -10.14
CA ALA A 41 -2.71 7.28 -10.86
C ALA A 41 -2.02 7.02 -12.20
N SER A 42 -2.37 7.79 -13.23
CA SER A 42 -1.73 7.78 -14.56
C SER A 42 -0.94 9.06 -14.84
N VAL A 43 -0.81 9.91 -13.82
CA VAL A 43 -0.07 11.18 -13.82
C VAL A 43 0.74 11.26 -12.53
N THR A 44 1.80 12.10 -12.52
CA THR A 44 2.56 12.38 -11.31
C THR A 44 1.62 12.85 -10.20
N THR A 45 1.70 12.20 -9.04
CA THR A 45 0.69 12.32 -7.98
C THR A 45 1.34 12.35 -6.60
N THR A 46 0.79 13.20 -5.73
CA THR A 46 1.03 13.16 -4.29
C THR A 46 -0.17 12.54 -3.60
N LEU A 47 0.04 11.58 -2.70
CA LEU A 47 -1.02 10.97 -1.92
C LEU A 47 -1.69 12.02 -1.01
N PRO A 48 -3.04 12.10 -1.00
CA PRO A 48 -3.74 12.84 0.04
C PRO A 48 -3.42 12.26 1.42
N SER A 49 -3.59 13.06 2.47
CA SER A 49 -3.50 12.56 3.85
C SER A 49 -4.56 11.48 4.09
N GLY A 50 -4.19 10.36 4.72
CA GLY A 50 -5.12 9.26 5.00
C GLY A 50 -5.27 8.25 3.87
N VAL A 51 -4.46 8.35 2.80
CA VAL A 51 -4.39 7.34 1.75
C VAL A 51 -3.07 6.60 1.87
N GLU A 52 -3.11 5.27 1.99
CA GLU A 52 -1.90 4.49 2.27
C GLU A 52 -1.21 3.95 1.02
N ASN A 53 -1.95 3.68 -0.07
CA ASN A 53 -1.38 2.98 -1.21
C ASN A 53 -1.41 3.84 -2.48
N LEU A 54 -0.27 3.95 -3.17
CA LEU A 54 -0.17 4.54 -4.50
C LEU A 54 0.25 3.48 -5.52
N THR A 55 -0.56 3.32 -6.57
CA THR A 55 -0.21 2.54 -7.76
C THR A 55 -0.09 3.46 -8.97
N LEU A 56 1.11 3.59 -9.50
CA LEU A 56 1.35 4.27 -10.78
C LEU A 56 1.00 3.33 -11.93
N THR A 57 0.28 3.85 -12.92
CA THR A 57 -0.24 3.10 -14.07
C THR A 57 0.28 3.68 -15.38
N GLY A 58 0.06 2.97 -16.48
CA GLY A 58 0.55 3.36 -17.80
C GLY A 58 2.05 3.12 -17.98
N THR A 59 2.63 3.75 -18.99
CA THR A 59 4.03 3.56 -19.41
C THR A 59 4.83 4.86 -19.48
N ALA A 60 4.20 5.98 -19.09
CA ALA A 60 4.88 7.27 -19.02
C ALA A 60 5.72 7.35 -17.73
N ALA A 61 6.84 8.06 -17.80
CA ALA A 61 7.65 8.39 -16.64
C ALA A 61 6.89 9.40 -15.76
N ILE A 62 6.17 8.88 -14.77
CA ILE A 62 5.42 9.62 -13.77
C ILE A 62 5.98 9.31 -12.39
N ASN A 63 5.77 10.21 -11.43
CA ASN A 63 6.36 10.10 -10.10
C ASN A 63 5.28 9.99 -9.02
N GLY A 64 5.64 9.39 -7.89
CA GLY A 64 4.79 9.28 -6.72
C GLY A 64 5.41 10.00 -5.53
N THR A 65 4.61 10.77 -4.82
CA THR A 65 4.97 11.34 -3.52
C THR A 65 3.98 10.86 -2.47
N GLY A 66 4.48 10.45 -1.31
CA GLY A 66 3.69 9.98 -0.19
C GLY A 66 3.07 11.10 0.64
N ASN A 67 2.66 10.72 1.84
CA ASN A 67 2.22 11.59 2.92
C ASN A 67 3.02 11.25 4.19
N ALA A 68 2.58 11.71 5.36
CA ALA A 68 3.31 11.49 6.61
C ALA A 68 2.97 10.16 7.32
N ASN A 69 2.17 9.30 6.67
CA ASN A 69 1.82 7.97 7.16
C ASN A 69 2.66 6.91 6.43
N ASN A 70 2.68 5.68 6.94
CA ASN A 70 3.30 4.57 6.23
C ASN A 70 2.57 4.32 4.90
N ASN A 71 3.27 4.48 3.78
CA ASN A 71 2.74 4.31 2.45
C ASN A 71 3.26 3.05 1.77
N VAL A 72 2.46 2.52 0.85
CA VAL A 72 2.84 1.42 -0.03
C VAL A 72 2.82 1.92 -1.46
N PHE A 73 4.00 1.95 -2.08
CA PHE A 73 4.16 2.36 -3.48
C PHE A 73 4.29 1.17 -4.41
N GLN A 74 3.66 1.28 -5.57
CA GLN A 74 3.91 0.47 -6.74
C GLN A 74 4.15 1.37 -7.94
N GLY A 75 5.37 1.33 -8.49
CA GLY A 75 5.74 2.01 -9.73
C GLY A 75 5.11 1.37 -10.97
N ASN A 76 5.23 2.06 -12.11
CA ASN A 76 4.87 1.54 -13.42
C ASN A 76 6.11 1.02 -14.17
N SER A 77 6.01 0.78 -15.48
CA SER A 77 7.13 0.22 -16.26
C SER A 77 8.17 1.24 -16.74
N ALA A 78 7.96 2.52 -16.47
CA ALA A 78 8.91 3.59 -16.76
C ALA A 78 9.83 3.82 -15.57
N ASN A 79 10.76 4.77 -15.70
CA ASN A 79 11.57 5.20 -14.58
C ASN A 79 10.73 6.14 -13.70
N ASN A 80 10.47 5.74 -12.46
CA ASN A 80 9.74 6.54 -11.49
C ASN A 80 10.67 7.11 -10.42
N THR A 81 10.36 8.30 -9.93
CA THR A 81 10.80 8.76 -8.61
C THR A 81 9.67 8.52 -7.61
N LEU A 82 9.94 7.76 -6.56
CA LEU A 82 9.01 7.45 -5.49
C LEU A 82 9.56 8.08 -4.20
N THR A 83 8.85 9.09 -3.69
CA THR A 83 9.26 9.86 -2.51
C THR A 83 8.34 9.48 -1.34
N GLY A 84 8.87 8.82 -0.32
CA GLY A 84 8.10 8.33 0.83
C GLY A 84 7.59 9.43 1.75
N LEU A 85 8.49 10.35 2.10
CA LEU A 85 8.34 11.37 3.15
C LEU A 85 8.57 10.79 4.54
N ASP A 86 7.64 10.96 5.48
CA ASP A 86 7.75 10.44 6.84
C ASP A 86 6.99 9.12 6.94
N GLY A 87 7.44 8.21 7.80
CA GLY A 87 6.78 6.93 8.02
C GLY A 87 7.56 5.76 7.44
N ASN A 88 7.18 4.55 7.85
CA ASN A 88 7.85 3.33 7.39
C ASN A 88 7.22 2.86 6.07
N ASP A 89 7.80 3.29 4.97
CA ASP A 89 7.25 3.04 3.64
C ASP A 89 7.65 1.68 3.05
N THR A 90 6.81 1.17 2.15
CA THR A 90 7.03 -0.08 1.43
C THR A 90 6.99 0.12 -0.07
N TYR A 91 8.07 -0.26 -0.75
CA TYR A 91 8.20 -0.15 -2.22
C TYR A 91 8.07 -1.52 -2.86
N ARG A 92 7.03 -1.69 -3.68
CA ARG A 92 6.68 -2.96 -4.32
C ARG A 92 7.01 -2.92 -5.80
N PHE A 93 7.80 -3.91 -6.25
CA PHE A 93 8.17 -4.09 -7.64
C PHE A 93 7.53 -5.39 -8.18
N LEU A 94 6.76 -5.29 -9.26
CA LEU A 94 6.14 -6.44 -9.91
C LEU A 94 7.16 -7.16 -10.81
N ALA A 95 7.76 -8.23 -10.29
CA ALA A 95 8.83 -8.97 -10.98
C ALA A 95 8.45 -9.61 -12.33
N ASN A 96 7.18 -9.57 -12.74
CA ASN A 96 6.68 -10.12 -14.00
C ASN A 96 6.47 -9.06 -15.10
N THR A 97 6.82 -7.79 -14.84
CA THR A 97 6.75 -6.70 -15.82
C THR A 97 8.08 -5.98 -15.95
N ALA A 98 8.25 -5.19 -17.01
CA ALA A 98 9.33 -4.20 -17.04
C ALA A 98 9.13 -3.23 -15.85
N LEU A 99 10.22 -2.95 -15.12
CA LEU A 99 10.21 -2.15 -13.88
C LEU A 99 10.82 -0.75 -14.05
N GLY A 100 11.40 -0.45 -15.22
CA GLY A 100 12.23 0.74 -15.37
C GLY A 100 13.46 0.75 -14.45
N THR A 101 14.01 1.94 -14.25
CA THR A 101 15.06 2.22 -13.26
C THR A 101 14.51 3.29 -12.32
N ASP A 102 14.09 2.85 -11.13
CA ASP A 102 13.43 3.71 -10.17
C ASP A 102 14.41 4.37 -9.20
N THR A 103 14.01 5.55 -8.69
CA THR A 103 14.70 6.26 -7.61
C THR A 103 13.77 6.34 -6.42
N ILE A 104 14.19 5.81 -5.28
CA ILE A 104 13.50 5.95 -4.00
C ILE A 104 14.13 7.10 -3.22
N THR A 105 13.31 8.02 -2.72
CA THR A 105 13.74 9.13 -1.85
C THR A 105 13.03 9.02 -0.50
N GLU A 106 13.82 8.89 0.57
CA GLU A 106 13.34 8.80 1.94
C GLU A 106 13.88 9.88 2.85
N THR A 107 13.17 10.14 3.94
CA THR A 107 13.66 10.99 5.03
C THR A 107 14.38 10.15 6.08
N THR A 108 15.04 10.77 7.06
CA THR A 108 15.68 10.05 8.17
C THR A 108 14.69 9.53 9.22
N THR A 109 13.42 9.87 9.06
CA THR A 109 12.31 9.54 9.97
C THR A 109 11.44 8.40 9.43
N GLY A 110 11.78 7.87 8.24
CA GLY A 110 11.23 6.67 7.61
C GLY A 110 12.33 5.66 7.27
#